data_AF-A0A318TNE3-F1
#
_entry.id   AF-A0A318TNE3-F1
#
_cell.length_a   1.000
_cell.length_b   1.000
_cell.length_c   1.000
_cell.angle_alpha   90.00
_cell.angle_beta   90.00
_cell.angle_gamma   90.00
#
_symmetry.space_group_name_H-M   'P 1'
#
loop_
_entity.id
_entity.type
_entity.pdbx_description
1 polymer ?
#
loop_
_entity_poly.entity_id
_entity_poly.type
_entity_poly.pdbx_seq_one_letter_code
_entity_poly.pdbx_strand_id
1 'polypeptide(L)'
;MTIVWKASYEIDNGIVDADHKAIIAGINEIRGLLDQEITSAKLIETIRELRALALAHFGREEQLQELLFFANQETHHLEHVQLIAELDQVIDGLSTIADTLPSAARFRLKGFFHRWILGHILTSDLEMQPYLSGAKSPTEGSEV
;
A
#
# COMPACT_ATOMS: atom_id res chain seq x y z
N MET A 1 2.11 11.69 14.06
CA MET A 1 3.40 10.97 13.93
C MET A 1 3.51 10.39 12.53
N THR A 2 4.44 10.88 11.72
CA THR A 2 4.72 10.41 10.37
C THR A 2 5.13 8.93 10.37
N ILE A 3 4.73 8.17 9.35
CA ILE A 3 5.25 6.83 9.10
C ILE A 3 6.64 6.96 8.49
N VAL A 4 7.62 6.28 9.07
CA VAL A 4 9.01 6.31 8.59
C VAL A 4 9.34 4.93 8.04
N TRP A 5 9.88 4.88 6.82
CA TRP A 5 10.41 3.65 6.22
C TRP A 5 11.48 3.03 7.11
N LYS A 6 11.50 1.70 7.21
CA LYS A 6 12.51 0.96 7.94
C LYS A 6 13.06 -0.14 7.04
N ALA A 7 14.35 -0.46 7.19
CA ALA A 7 14.97 -1.56 6.47
C ALA A 7 14.26 -2.91 6.72
N SER A 8 13.58 -3.07 7.85
CA SER A 8 12.75 -4.24 8.14
C SER A 8 11.52 -4.41 7.24
N TYR A 9 11.24 -3.44 6.36
CA TYR A 9 10.14 -3.49 5.39
C TYR A 9 10.63 -3.84 3.98
N GLU A 10 11.94 -3.97 3.78
CA GLU A 10 12.55 -4.23 2.46
C GLU A 10 12.25 -5.65 1.97
N ILE A 11 11.88 -5.75 0.70
CA ILE A 11 11.53 -7.00 0.03
C ILE A 11 12.52 -7.25 -1.12
N ASP A 12 12.53 -6.35 -2.12
CA ASP A 12 13.27 -6.54 -3.37
C ASP A 12 14.44 -5.56 -3.57
N ASN A 13 14.58 -4.55 -2.71
CA ASN A 13 15.47 -3.39 -2.91
C ASN A 13 15.26 -2.70 -4.28
N GLY A 14 14.09 -2.88 -4.87
CA GLY A 14 13.76 -2.58 -6.24
C GLY A 14 12.46 -1.80 -6.33
N ILE A 15 11.61 -2.21 -7.27
CA ILE A 15 10.39 -1.46 -7.60
C ILE A 15 9.32 -1.61 -6.52
N VAL A 16 9.23 -2.77 -5.86
CA VAL A 16 8.26 -3.01 -4.78
C VAL A 16 8.58 -2.09 -3.61
N ASP A 17 9.83 -2.05 -3.16
CA ASP A 17 10.24 -1.16 -2.07
C ASP A 17 10.11 0.33 -2.42
N ALA A 18 10.37 0.69 -3.69
CA ALA A 18 10.19 2.06 -4.16
C ALA A 18 8.71 2.49 -4.12
N ASP A 19 7.81 1.60 -4.52
CA ASP A 19 6.37 1.82 -4.44
C ASP A 19 5.89 1.94 -3.00
N HIS A 20 6.31 1.05 -2.09
CA HIS A 20 5.94 1.14 -0.68
C HIS A 20 6.36 2.47 -0.06
N LYS A 21 7.56 2.97 -0.39
CA LYS A 21 8.03 4.30 0.04
C LYS A 21 7.14 5.42 -0.50
N ALA A 22 6.72 5.33 -1.76
CA ALA A 22 5.81 6.31 -2.36
C ALA A 22 4.41 6.26 -1.73
N ILE A 23 3.88 5.08 -1.45
CA ILE A 23 2.60 4.88 -0.76
C ILE A 23 2.66 5.45 0.67
N ILE A 24 3.75 5.18 1.41
CA ILE A 24 3.99 5.76 2.74
C ILE A 24 4.06 7.29 2.67
N ALA A 25 4.69 7.86 1.64
CA ALA A 25 4.72 9.30 1.42
C ALA A 25 3.31 9.87 1.20
N GLY A 26 2.49 9.24 0.34
CA GLY A 26 1.10 9.65 0.11
C GLY A 26 0.24 9.56 1.37
N ILE A 27 0.40 8.50 2.17
CA ILE A 27 -0.25 8.37 3.48
C ILE A 27 0.16 9.50 4.42
N ASN A 28 1.45 9.86 4.46
CA ASN A 28 1.92 10.95 5.30
C ASN A 28 1.36 12.31 4.85
N GLU A 29 1.23 12.54 3.54
CA GLU A 29 0.56 13.72 2.99
C GLU A 29 -0.90 13.80 3.45
N ILE A 30 -1.67 12.73 3.27
CA ILE A 30 -3.08 12.64 3.71
C ILE A 30 -3.20 12.95 5.20
N ARG A 31 -2.29 12.42 6.02
CA ARG A 31 -2.32 12.66 7.47
C ARG A 31 -2.01 14.11 7.83
N GLY A 32 -1.07 14.74 7.13
CA GLY A 32 -0.76 16.16 7.28
C GLY A 32 -1.90 17.07 6.83
N LEU A 33 -2.62 16.69 5.76
CA LEU A 33 -3.85 17.35 5.33
C LEU A 33 -4.94 17.27 6.42
N LEU A 34 -5.08 16.12 7.09
CA LEU A 34 -6.02 15.94 8.21
C LEU A 34 -5.62 16.69 9.49
N ASP A 35 -4.42 17.27 9.59
CA ASP A 35 -4.01 18.19 10.67
C ASP A 35 -4.42 19.65 10.39
N GLN A 36 -4.82 19.96 9.16
CA GLN A 36 -5.16 21.31 8.71
C GLN A 36 -6.68 21.51 8.62
N GLU A 37 -7.09 22.78 8.51
CA GLU A 37 -8.44 23.14 8.09
C GLU A 37 -8.49 23.13 6.55
N ILE A 38 -8.87 21.99 5.98
CA ILE A 38 -8.99 21.79 4.53
C ILE A 38 -10.39 21.36 4.14
N THR A 39 -10.72 21.55 2.86
CA THR A 39 -11.95 21.02 2.28
C THR A 39 -11.84 19.51 2.04
N SER A 40 -12.98 18.82 2.04
CA SER A 40 -13.07 17.40 1.67
C SER A 40 -12.53 17.14 0.26
N ALA A 41 -12.68 18.09 -0.67
CA ALA A 41 -12.23 17.96 -2.06
C ALA A 41 -10.72 17.69 -2.18
N LYS A 42 -9.86 18.47 -1.51
CA LYS A 42 -8.40 18.25 -1.59
C LYS A 42 -8.01 16.91 -0.96
N LEU A 43 -8.66 16.53 0.13
CA LEU A 43 -8.44 15.23 0.77
C LEU A 43 -8.83 14.07 -0.16
N ILE A 44 -9.98 14.16 -0.83
CA ILE A 44 -10.46 13.16 -1.79
C ILE A 44 -9.48 13.00 -2.94
N GLU A 45 -9.00 14.09 -3.53
CA GLU A 45 -8.04 14.04 -4.63
C GLU A 45 -6.73 13.36 -4.22
N THR A 46 -6.16 13.70 -3.06
CA THR A 46 -4.95 13.03 -2.57
C THR A 46 -5.20 11.54 -2.26
N ILE A 47 -6.39 11.15 -1.79
CA ILE A 47 -6.73 9.74 -1.58
C ILE A 47 -6.89 9.01 -2.92
N ARG A 48 -7.41 9.66 -3.96
CA ARG A 48 -7.48 9.08 -5.32
C ARG A 48 -6.10 8.86 -5.92
N GLU A 49 -5.17 9.79 -5.72
CA GLU A 49 -3.76 9.63 -6.11
C GLU A 49 -3.13 8.43 -5.39
N LEU A 50 -3.33 8.30 -4.08
CA LEU A 50 -2.88 7.14 -3.31
C LEU A 50 -3.49 5.84 -3.83
N ARG A 51 -4.80 5.82 -4.13
CA ARG A 51 -5.50 4.66 -4.67
C ARG A 51 -4.91 4.22 -6.01
N ALA A 52 -4.66 5.15 -6.92
CA ALA A 52 -4.06 4.85 -8.22
C ALA A 52 -2.65 4.28 -8.07
N LEU A 53 -1.85 4.86 -7.16
CA LEU A 53 -0.52 4.36 -6.84
C LEU A 53 -0.57 2.93 -6.27
N ALA A 54 -1.44 2.68 -5.29
CA ALA A 54 -1.62 1.37 -4.67
C ALA A 54 -2.09 0.31 -5.68
N LEU A 55 -3.05 0.64 -6.53
CA LEU A 55 -3.53 -0.29 -7.57
C LEU A 55 -2.41 -0.68 -8.55
N ALA A 56 -1.60 0.29 -8.97
CA ALA A 56 -0.48 0.02 -9.86
C ALA A 56 0.61 -0.83 -9.17
N HIS A 57 0.85 -0.57 -7.88
CA HIS A 57 1.78 -1.33 -7.05
C HIS A 57 1.33 -2.78 -6.85
N PHE A 58 0.08 -3.01 -6.46
CA PHE A 58 -0.50 -4.35 -6.30
C PHE A 58 -0.40 -5.19 -7.59
N GLY A 59 -0.66 -4.57 -8.75
CA GLY A 59 -0.47 -5.26 -10.02
C GLY A 59 0.99 -5.64 -10.33
N ARG A 60 1.98 -4.92 -9.80
CA ARG A 60 3.40 -5.30 -9.90
C ARG A 60 3.77 -6.41 -8.94
N GLU A 61 3.24 -6.37 -7.71
CA GLU A 61 3.43 -7.45 -6.75
C GLU A 61 2.81 -8.75 -7.24
N GLU A 62 1.59 -8.72 -7.79
CA GLU A 62 0.94 -9.91 -8.35
C GLU A 62 1.75 -10.52 -9.49
N GLN A 63 2.29 -9.69 -10.40
CA GLN A 63 3.22 -10.17 -11.45
C GLN A 63 4.49 -10.79 -10.85
N LEU A 64 5.04 -10.20 -9.80
CA LEU A 64 6.21 -10.75 -9.11
C LEU A 64 5.87 -12.09 -8.45
N GLN A 65 4.70 -12.20 -7.80
CA GLN A 65 4.22 -13.42 -7.15
C GLN A 65 4.04 -14.56 -8.15
N GLU A 66 3.51 -14.28 -9.35
CA GLU A 66 3.43 -15.25 -10.45
C GLU A 66 4.81 -15.78 -10.84
N LEU A 67 5.79 -14.88 -11.04
CA LEU A 67 7.16 -15.24 -11.42
C LEU A 67 7.87 -16.06 -10.34
N LEU A 68 7.53 -15.82 -9.07
CA LEU A 68 8.12 -16.51 -7.92
C LEU A 68 7.40 -17.82 -7.56
N PHE A 69 6.31 -18.17 -8.26
CA PHE A 69 5.41 -19.26 -7.88
C PHE A 69 4.96 -19.16 -6.41
N PHE A 70 4.66 -17.93 -5.97
CA PHE A 70 4.29 -17.64 -4.59
C PHE A 70 3.02 -18.41 -4.21
N ALA A 71 3.06 -19.16 -3.10
CA ALA A 71 1.99 -20.08 -2.76
C ALA A 71 0.65 -19.40 -2.42
N ASN A 72 0.70 -18.17 -1.88
CA ASN A 72 -0.46 -17.46 -1.34
C ASN A 72 -1.05 -16.41 -2.31
N GLN A 73 -0.78 -16.50 -3.61
CA GLN A 73 -1.23 -15.55 -4.65
C GLN A 73 -2.71 -15.17 -4.54
N GLU A 74 -3.61 -16.16 -4.44
CA GLU A 74 -5.05 -15.89 -4.39
C GLU A 74 -5.46 -15.14 -3.12
N THR A 75 -4.92 -15.53 -1.96
CA THR A 75 -5.20 -14.85 -0.69
C THR A 75 -4.67 -13.42 -0.72
N HIS A 76 -3.44 -13.21 -1.21
CA HIS A 76 -2.83 -11.88 -1.32
C HIS A 76 -3.62 -10.97 -2.27
N HIS A 77 -4.05 -11.48 -3.43
CA HIS A 77 -4.91 -10.74 -4.36
C HIS A 77 -6.23 -10.30 -3.71
N LEU A 78 -6.87 -11.15 -2.91
CA LEU A 78 -8.09 -10.78 -2.19
C LEU A 78 -7.86 -9.67 -1.16
N GLU A 79 -6.69 -9.65 -0.52
CA GLU A 79 -6.29 -8.54 0.35
C GLU A 79 -6.14 -7.23 -0.43
N HIS A 80 -5.51 -7.26 -1.62
CA HIS A 80 -5.42 -6.08 -2.50
C HIS A 80 -6.80 -5.53 -2.86
N VAL A 81 -7.72 -6.42 -3.29
CA VAL A 81 -9.10 -6.04 -3.62
C VAL A 81 -9.79 -5.37 -2.44
N GLN A 82 -9.63 -5.93 -1.23
CA GLN A 82 -10.18 -5.37 0.00
C GLN A 82 -9.57 -4.00 0.33
N LEU A 83 -8.25 -3.84 0.23
CA LEU A 83 -7.56 -2.58 0.50
C LEU A 83 -8.02 -1.46 -0.44
N ILE A 84 -8.21 -1.75 -1.72
CA ILE A 84 -8.76 -0.78 -2.69
C ILE A 84 -10.21 -0.43 -2.35
N ALA A 85 -11.04 -1.42 -2.01
CA ALA A 85 -12.42 -1.19 -1.62
C ALA A 85 -12.53 -0.30 -0.36
N GLU A 86 -11.62 -0.44 0.60
CA GLU A 86 -11.55 0.43 1.78
C GLU A 86 -11.23 1.88 1.43
N LEU A 87 -10.33 2.13 0.47
CA LEU A 87 -10.08 3.48 -0.02
C LEU A 87 -11.31 4.06 -0.72
N ASP A 88 -12.01 3.26 -1.53
CA ASP A 88 -13.24 3.69 -2.21
C ASP A 88 -14.33 4.07 -1.19
N GLN A 89 -14.51 3.28 -0.13
CA GLN A 89 -15.44 3.60 0.95
C GLN A 89 -15.08 4.92 1.66
N VAL A 90 -13.79 5.20 1.85
CA VAL A 90 -13.35 6.49 2.42
C VAL A 90 -13.67 7.64 1.46
N ILE A 91 -13.38 7.49 0.18
CA ILE A 91 -13.68 8.52 -0.85
C ILE A 91 -15.19 8.81 -0.89
N ASP A 92 -16.03 7.78 -0.92
CA ASP A 92 -17.48 7.91 -0.96
C ASP A 92 -18.00 8.60 0.31
N GLY A 93 -17.53 8.17 1.47
CA GLY A 93 -17.88 8.78 2.76
C GLY A 93 -17.54 10.27 2.82
N LEU A 94 -16.36 10.65 2.31
CA LEU A 94 -15.93 12.06 2.24
C LEU A 94 -16.76 12.88 1.25
N SER A 95 -17.21 12.28 0.15
CA SER A 95 -17.98 12.97 -0.89
C SER A 95 -19.37 13.42 -0.40
N THR A 96 -19.88 12.79 0.66
CA THR A 96 -21.17 13.17 1.29
C THR A 96 -21.04 14.30 2.33
N ILE A 97 -19.83 14.76 2.64
CA ILE A 97 -19.57 15.80 3.65
C ILE A 97 -19.42 17.15 2.96
N ALA A 98 -20.34 18.08 3.28
CA ALA A 98 -20.49 19.35 2.56
C ALA A 98 -19.36 20.37 2.79
N ASP A 99 -18.76 20.44 3.99
CA ASP A 99 -17.90 21.59 4.35
C ASP A 99 -16.61 21.20 5.06
N THR A 100 -16.70 20.70 6.30
CA THR A 100 -15.54 20.47 7.18
C THR A 100 -15.64 19.16 7.93
N LEU A 101 -14.54 18.42 8.00
CA LEU A 101 -14.46 17.16 8.73
C LEU A 101 -14.40 17.36 10.25
N PRO A 102 -15.33 16.77 11.03
CA PRO A 102 -15.26 16.79 12.48
C PRO A 102 -13.94 16.21 12.99
N SER A 103 -13.40 16.74 14.09
CA SER A 103 -12.12 16.30 14.66
C SER A 103 -12.08 14.79 14.96
N ALA A 104 -13.21 14.20 15.38
CA ALA A 104 -13.33 12.77 15.60
C ALA A 104 -13.20 11.95 14.30
N ALA A 105 -13.74 12.45 13.18
CA ALA A 105 -13.57 11.82 11.86
C ALA A 105 -12.12 11.91 11.39
N ARG A 106 -11.48 13.09 11.55
CA ARG A 106 -10.05 13.28 11.25
C ARG A 106 -9.17 12.31 12.03
N PHE A 107 -9.44 12.12 13.33
CA PHE A 107 -8.71 11.17 14.18
C PHE A 107 -8.87 9.73 13.70
N ARG A 108 -10.10 9.30 13.36
CA ARG A 108 -10.35 7.95 12.83
C ARG A 108 -9.62 7.72 11.51
N LEU A 109 -9.68 8.66 10.58
CA LEU A 109 -8.99 8.56 9.28
C LEU A 109 -7.46 8.48 9.46
N LYS A 110 -6.86 9.29 10.34
CA LYS A 110 -5.43 9.18 10.65
C LYS A 110 -5.05 7.80 11.18
N GLY A 111 -5.89 7.21 12.04
CA GLY A 111 -5.69 5.87 12.56
C GLY A 111 -5.84 4.78 11.50
N PHE A 112 -6.82 4.91 10.61
CA PHE A 112 -7.02 4.04 9.45
C PHE A 112 -5.79 4.04 8.55
N PHE A 113 -5.41 5.20 7.99
CA PHE A 113 -4.27 5.31 7.07
C PHE A 113 -2.93 4.90 7.72
N HIS A 114 -2.80 5.04 9.04
CA HIS A 114 -1.61 4.56 9.73
C HIS A 114 -1.46 3.03 9.68
N ARG A 115 -2.57 2.29 9.76
CA ARG A 115 -2.55 0.81 9.79
C ARG A 115 -2.77 0.17 8.43
N TRP A 116 -3.48 0.86 7.54
CA TRP A 116 -3.97 0.34 6.27
C TRP A 116 -2.89 -0.41 5.47
N ILE A 117 -1.81 0.25 5.04
CA ILE A 117 -0.75 -0.44 4.28
C ILE A 117 0.30 -1.12 5.16
N LEU A 118 0.59 -0.57 6.35
CA LEU A 118 1.63 -1.14 7.22
C LEU A 118 1.26 -2.54 7.70
N GLY A 119 -0.04 -2.81 7.91
CA GLY A 119 -0.51 -4.16 8.20
C GLY A 119 -0.13 -5.11 7.08
N HIS A 120 -0.58 -4.80 5.86
CA HIS A 120 -0.34 -5.60 4.67
C HIS A 120 1.14 -5.86 4.38
N ILE A 121 1.98 -4.81 4.38
CA ILE A 121 3.43 -4.96 4.17
C ILE A 121 4.03 -5.94 5.18
N LEU A 122 3.66 -5.79 6.45
CA LEU A 122 4.26 -6.57 7.53
C LEU A 122 3.74 -8.01 7.64
N THR A 123 2.53 -8.29 7.15
CA THR A 123 1.90 -9.61 7.28
C THR A 123 1.86 -10.40 5.99
N SER A 124 1.91 -9.73 4.84
CA SER A 124 1.66 -10.34 3.54
C SER A 124 2.86 -10.12 2.61
N ASP A 125 3.25 -8.87 2.35
CA ASP A 125 4.30 -8.59 1.35
C ASP A 125 5.67 -9.15 1.75
N LEU A 126 6.02 -9.08 3.04
CA LEU A 126 7.25 -9.68 3.56
C LEU A 126 7.32 -11.21 3.36
N GLU A 127 6.20 -11.90 3.18
CA GLU A 127 6.21 -13.35 2.88
C GLU A 127 6.83 -13.65 1.50
N MET A 128 6.90 -12.67 0.60
CA MET A 128 7.57 -12.81 -0.69
C MET A 128 9.10 -12.78 -0.56
N GLN A 129 9.65 -12.17 0.49
CA GLN A 129 11.10 -11.93 0.65
C GLN A 129 11.95 -13.23 0.54
N PRO A 130 11.58 -14.36 1.16
CA PRO A 130 12.35 -15.61 1.02
C PRO A 130 12.37 -16.16 -0.40
N TYR A 131 11.31 -15.94 -1.20
CA TYR A 131 11.19 -16.43 -2.57
C TYR A 131 12.16 -15.71 -3.52
N LEU A 132 12.47 -14.44 -3.25
CA LEU A 132 13.46 -13.66 -4.01
C LEU A 132 14.88 -14.20 -3.88
N SER A 133 15.21 -14.83 -2.75
CA SER A 133 16.52 -15.45 -2.52
C SER A 133 16.69 -16.77 -3.28
N GLY A 134 15.57 -17.49 -3.49
CA GLY A 134 15.51 -18.75 -4.25
C GLY A 134 15.45 -18.55 -5.77
N ALA A 135 15.09 -17.36 -6.24
CA ALA A 135 15.02 -17.00 -7.65
C ALA A 135 16.37 -16.68 -8.31
N LYS A 136 17.50 -16.98 -7.64
CA LYS A 136 18.81 -17.01 -8.32
C LYS A 136 18.73 -18.05 -9.45
N SER A 137 18.87 -17.57 -10.68
CA SER A 137 18.67 -18.31 -11.91
C SER A 137 19.40 -19.66 -11.95
N PRO A 138 18.88 -20.67 -12.67
CA PRO A 138 19.61 -21.88 -13.01
C PRO A 138 20.76 -21.52 -13.95
N THR A 139 21.92 -21.16 -13.39
CA THR A 139 23.17 -21.09 -14.15
C THR A 139 23.74 -22.49 -14.29
N GLU A 140 23.48 -23.08 -15.46
CA GLU A 140 24.37 -23.89 -16.30
C GLU A 140 25.34 -24.90 -15.66
N GLY A 141 25.18 -26.17 -16.06
CA GLY A 141 26.22 -27.21 -16.09
C GLY A 141 25.69 -28.58 -15.65
N SER A 142 25.66 -29.64 -16.46
CA SER A 142 26.13 -29.90 -17.81
C SER A 142 25.37 -31.13 -18.33
N GLU A 143 24.97 -31.11 -19.60
CA GLU A 143 24.80 -32.35 -20.36
C GLU A 143 26.16 -33.04 -20.54
N VAL A 144 26.08 -34.37 -20.71
CA VAL A 144 27.10 -35.40 -20.99
C VAL A 144 27.88 -35.95 -19.80
#